data_AF-A0ABD5NGJ3-F1
#
_entry.id   AF-A0ABD5NGJ3-F1
#
_cell.length_a   1.000
_cell.length_b   1.000
_cell.length_c   1.000
_cell.angle_alpha   90.00
_cell.angle_beta   90.00
_cell.angle_gamma   90.00
#
_symmetry.space_group_name_H-M   'P 1'
#
loop_
_entity.id
_entity.type
_entity.pdbx_description
1 polymer ?
#
loop_
_entity_poly.entity_id
_entity_poly.type
_entity_poly.pdbx_seq_one_letter_code
_entity_poly.pdbx_strand_id
1 'polypeptide(L)'
;MDGDELAGVVDLFGGLTRAELDDAVDELAFKRGEEADGVEADVENALRDYYLVEVDREDETVLAPGPAAFPSPPEYATDLPHILDVERREISRDALADAVRARLEADAADAEPGSERARSLVDATYDAEAWAPVDLGDVRAELTDDA
;
A
#
# COMPACT_ATOMS: atom_id res chain seq x y z
N MET A 1 -10.07 -7.29 -6.80
CA MET A 1 -9.23 -7.96 -5.78
C MET A 1 -9.30 -7.15 -4.50
N ASP A 2 -9.08 -7.77 -3.36
CA ASP A 2 -8.97 -7.03 -2.10
C ASP A 2 -7.55 -6.48 -1.85
N GLY A 3 -7.40 -5.70 -0.79
CA GLY A 3 -6.13 -5.05 -0.45
C GLY A 3 -5.01 -6.02 -0.08
N ASP A 4 -5.31 -7.15 0.56
CA ASP A 4 -4.32 -8.16 0.93
C ASP A 4 -3.84 -8.95 -0.28
N GLU A 5 -4.74 -9.22 -1.23
CA GLU A 5 -4.40 -9.80 -2.54
C GLU A 5 -3.46 -8.88 -3.33
N LEU A 6 -3.79 -7.59 -3.43
CA LEU A 6 -2.94 -6.59 -4.11
C LEU A 6 -1.58 -6.45 -3.43
N ALA A 7 -1.57 -6.31 -2.10
CA ALA A 7 -0.33 -6.27 -1.32
C ALA A 7 0.49 -7.55 -1.50
N GLY A 8 -0.16 -8.70 -1.60
CA GLY A 8 0.45 -9.98 -1.92
C GLY A 8 1.13 -10.01 -3.28
N VAL A 9 0.47 -9.48 -4.33
CA VAL A 9 1.10 -9.34 -5.66
C VAL A 9 2.32 -8.44 -5.58
N VAL A 10 2.20 -7.25 -4.98
CA VAL A 10 3.31 -6.29 -4.86
C VAL A 10 4.48 -6.88 -4.05
N ASP A 11 4.21 -7.63 -2.98
CA ASP A 11 5.24 -8.24 -2.12
C ASP A 11 6.08 -9.28 -2.87
N LEU A 12 5.55 -9.98 -3.88
CA LEU A 12 6.32 -10.91 -4.70
C LEU A 12 7.50 -10.22 -5.40
N PHE A 13 7.33 -8.95 -5.76
CA PHE A 13 8.34 -8.13 -6.42
C PHE A 13 9.06 -7.21 -5.43
N GLY A 14 8.68 -7.18 -4.16
CA GLY A 14 9.23 -6.26 -3.16
C GLY A 14 8.93 -4.79 -3.44
N GLY A 15 8.08 -4.51 -4.44
CA GLY A 15 7.71 -3.18 -4.91
C GLY A 15 7.47 -3.16 -6.43
N LEU A 16 6.38 -2.53 -6.84
CA LEU A 16 5.97 -2.39 -8.25
C LEU A 16 5.61 -0.95 -8.57
N THR A 17 5.90 -0.48 -9.77
CA THR A 17 5.24 0.72 -10.30
C THR A 17 3.76 0.45 -10.54
N ARG A 18 2.97 1.52 -10.73
CA ARG A 18 1.55 1.38 -11.11
C ARG A 18 1.37 0.57 -12.40
N ALA A 19 2.23 0.79 -13.40
CA ALA A 19 2.18 0.11 -14.68
C ALA A 19 2.55 -1.37 -14.56
N GLU A 20 3.60 -1.71 -13.81
CA GLU A 20 3.97 -3.12 -13.59
C GLU A 20 2.91 -3.87 -12.77
N LEU A 21 2.23 -3.19 -11.83
CA LEU A 21 1.10 -3.77 -11.12
C LEU A 21 -0.06 -4.06 -12.09
N ASP A 22 -0.39 -3.15 -13.02
CA ASP A 22 -1.39 -3.42 -14.05
C ASP A 22 -1.01 -4.64 -14.90
N ASP A 23 0.24 -4.71 -15.38
CA ASP A 23 0.74 -5.85 -16.15
C ASP A 23 0.64 -7.17 -15.35
N ALA A 24 0.95 -7.13 -14.05
CA ALA A 24 0.86 -8.29 -13.17
C ALA A 24 -0.58 -8.77 -12.95
N VAL A 25 -1.52 -7.85 -12.81
CA VAL A 25 -2.94 -8.17 -12.66
C VAL A 25 -3.54 -8.69 -13.97
N ASP A 26 -3.16 -8.10 -15.10
CA ASP A 26 -3.56 -8.57 -16.44
C ASP A 26 -3.08 -10.00 -16.70
N GLU A 27 -1.81 -10.30 -16.41
CA GLU A 27 -1.26 -11.65 -16.56
C GLU A 27 -1.95 -12.65 -15.61
N LEU A 28 -2.26 -12.23 -14.38
CA LEU A 28 -2.99 -13.07 -13.43
C LEU A 28 -4.41 -13.39 -13.91
N ALA A 29 -5.14 -12.40 -14.42
CA ALA A 29 -6.47 -12.58 -15.00
C ALA A 29 -6.41 -13.52 -16.21
N PHE A 30 -5.43 -13.32 -17.10
CA PHE A 30 -5.21 -14.21 -18.24
C PHE A 30 -4.99 -15.66 -17.82
N LYS A 31 -4.15 -15.92 -16.79
CA LYS A 31 -3.93 -17.27 -16.25
C LYS A 31 -5.18 -17.91 -15.67
N ARG A 32 -6.11 -17.12 -15.14
CA ARG A 32 -7.40 -17.59 -14.59
C ARG A 32 -8.47 -17.78 -15.67
N GLY A 33 -8.22 -17.31 -16.89
CA GLY A 33 -9.23 -17.24 -17.94
C GLY A 33 -10.32 -16.20 -17.63
N GLU A 34 -9.95 -15.16 -16.90
CA GLU A 34 -10.79 -14.03 -16.47
C GLU A 34 -10.36 -12.74 -17.20
N GLU A 35 -11.19 -11.70 -17.13
CA GLU A 35 -10.83 -10.34 -17.57
C GLU A 35 -10.40 -9.52 -16.34
N ALA A 36 -9.33 -8.73 -16.48
CA ALA A 36 -8.92 -7.80 -15.44
C ALA A 36 -9.81 -6.56 -15.48
N ASP A 37 -10.70 -6.42 -14.50
CA ASP A 37 -11.63 -5.29 -14.38
C ASP A 37 -11.48 -4.64 -13.00
N GLY A 38 -11.64 -3.31 -12.95
CA GLY A 38 -11.71 -2.57 -11.68
C GLY A 38 -10.37 -2.35 -10.95
N VAL A 39 -9.24 -2.72 -11.54
CA VAL A 39 -7.90 -2.64 -10.93
C VAL A 39 -7.58 -1.25 -10.40
N GLU A 40 -7.92 -0.20 -11.14
CA GLU A 40 -7.71 1.19 -10.72
C GLU A 40 -8.42 1.50 -9.40
N ALA A 41 -9.72 1.20 -9.30
CA ALA A 41 -10.49 1.43 -8.10
C ALA A 41 -10.01 0.56 -6.93
N ASP A 42 -9.58 -0.68 -7.20
CA ASP A 42 -9.04 -1.58 -6.17
C ASP A 42 -7.73 -1.00 -5.59
N VAL A 43 -6.84 -0.47 -6.44
CA VAL A 43 -5.59 0.18 -6.00
C VAL A 43 -5.87 1.45 -5.22
N GLU A 44 -6.79 2.31 -5.69
CA GLU A 44 -7.20 3.52 -4.96
C GLU A 44 -7.73 3.20 -3.56
N ASN A 45 -8.56 2.16 -3.43
CA ASN A 45 -9.05 1.70 -2.14
C ASN A 45 -7.91 1.15 -1.26
N ALA A 46 -7.00 0.36 -1.83
CA ALA A 46 -5.85 -0.19 -1.12
C ALA A 46 -4.92 0.91 -0.59
N LEU A 47 -4.72 2.00 -1.34
CA LEU A 47 -3.96 3.18 -0.89
C LEU A 47 -4.70 3.96 0.19
N ARG A 48 -6.02 4.18 0.04
CA ARG A 48 -6.84 4.88 1.02
C ARG A 48 -6.85 4.18 2.39
N ASP A 49 -6.88 2.86 2.36
CA ASP A 49 -7.01 1.99 3.53
C ASP A 49 -5.66 1.43 3.99
N TYR A 50 -4.54 1.95 3.47
CA TYR A 50 -3.17 1.63 3.88
C TYR A 50 -2.75 0.16 3.70
N TYR A 51 -3.41 -0.57 2.80
CA TYR A 51 -2.95 -1.87 2.31
C TYR A 51 -1.76 -1.75 1.36
N LEU A 52 -1.68 -0.63 0.64
CA LEU A 52 -0.52 -0.24 -0.15
C LEU A 52 -0.03 1.14 0.32
N VAL A 53 1.26 1.39 0.12
CA VAL A 53 1.87 2.71 0.26
C VAL A 53 2.66 3.07 -0.98
N GLU A 54 2.63 4.33 -1.36
CA GLU A 54 3.46 4.89 -2.42
C GLU A 54 4.80 5.35 -1.84
N VAL A 55 5.89 4.88 -2.41
CA VAL A 55 7.25 5.26 -2.04
C VAL A 55 7.87 5.96 -3.24
N ASP A 56 8.07 7.27 -3.11
CA ASP A 56 8.77 8.05 -4.12
C ASP A 56 10.26 7.70 -4.13
N ARG A 57 10.79 7.43 -5.32
CA ARG A 57 12.20 7.20 -5.60
C ARG A 57 12.70 8.25 -6.58
N GLU A 58 14.02 8.27 -6.80
CA GLU A 58 14.67 9.30 -7.62
C GLU A 58 14.08 9.42 -9.03
N ASP A 59 13.60 8.31 -9.61
CA ASP A 59 13.12 8.25 -11.00
C ASP A 59 11.66 7.79 -11.16
N GLU A 60 11.02 7.23 -10.12
CA GLU A 60 9.70 6.62 -10.19
C GLU A 60 9.02 6.53 -8.81
N THR A 61 7.69 6.42 -8.81
CA THR A 61 6.92 6.05 -7.61
C THR A 61 6.64 4.55 -7.65
N VAL A 62 6.95 3.86 -6.55
CA VAL A 62 6.69 2.42 -6.40
C VAL A 62 5.68 2.17 -5.29
N LEU A 63 4.74 1.27 -5.55
CA LEU A 63 3.82 0.71 -4.59
C LEU A 63 4.55 -0.36 -3.78
N ALA A 64 4.35 -0.35 -2.47
CA ALA A 64 4.80 -1.36 -1.53
C ALA A 64 3.63 -1.85 -0.66
N PRO A 65 3.70 -3.05 -0.07
CA PRO A 65 2.73 -3.47 0.94
C PRO A 65 2.70 -2.45 2.09
N GLY A 66 1.51 -2.02 2.49
CA GLY A 66 1.30 -1.04 3.55
C GLY A 66 1.10 -1.66 4.93
N PRO A 67 0.96 -0.82 5.97
CA PRO A 67 0.86 -1.28 7.36
C PRO A 67 -0.42 -2.04 7.69
N ALA A 68 -1.52 -1.80 6.96
CA ALA A 68 -2.78 -2.51 7.19
C ALA A 68 -2.83 -3.90 6.52
N ALA A 69 -1.84 -4.20 5.67
CA ALA A 69 -1.83 -5.44 4.91
C ALA A 69 -1.28 -6.63 5.70
N PHE A 70 -1.91 -7.78 5.48
CA PHE A 70 -1.34 -9.11 5.68
C PHE A 70 -1.21 -9.77 4.29
N PRO A 71 -0.13 -9.47 3.54
CA PRO A 71 -0.01 -9.84 2.14
C PRO A 71 -0.29 -11.31 1.88
N SER A 72 -1.25 -11.56 0.98
CA SER A 72 -1.67 -12.92 0.61
C SER A 72 -1.76 -13.01 -0.90
N PRO A 73 -0.68 -13.40 -1.60
CA PRO A 73 -0.68 -13.44 -3.05
C PRO A 73 -1.79 -14.37 -3.57
N PRO A 74 -2.57 -13.92 -4.57
CA PRO A 74 -3.65 -14.72 -5.13
C PRO A 74 -3.15 -16.03 -5.76
N GLU A 75 -4.04 -17.01 -5.96
CA GLU A 75 -3.70 -18.25 -6.67
C GLU A 75 -3.12 -17.91 -8.06
N TYR A 76 -2.06 -18.62 -8.46
CA TYR A 76 -1.26 -18.42 -9.68
C TYR A 76 -0.31 -17.20 -9.70
N ALA A 77 -0.32 -16.34 -8.67
CA ALA A 77 0.52 -15.14 -8.66
C ALA A 77 2.02 -15.41 -8.45
N THR A 78 2.40 -16.51 -7.79
CA THR A 78 3.80 -16.79 -7.42
C THR A 78 4.75 -16.96 -8.61
N ASP A 79 4.22 -17.20 -9.81
CA ASP A 79 4.98 -17.36 -11.06
C ASP A 79 5.17 -16.02 -11.81
N LEU A 80 4.46 -14.95 -11.40
CA LEU A 80 4.47 -13.66 -12.08
C LEU A 80 5.88 -13.03 -12.18
N PRO A 81 6.75 -13.05 -11.14
CA PRO A 81 8.10 -12.52 -11.26
C PRO A 81 8.93 -13.16 -12.38
N HIS A 82 8.70 -14.44 -12.67
CA HIS A 82 9.39 -15.14 -13.75
C HIS A 82 8.82 -14.83 -15.13
N ILE A 83 7.53 -14.53 -15.22
CA ILE A 83 6.85 -14.28 -16.49
C ILE A 83 7.08 -12.85 -16.96
N LEU A 84 6.94 -11.89 -16.04
CA LEU A 84 7.07 -10.47 -16.35
C LEU A 84 8.53 -10.04 -16.49
N ASP A 85 9.48 -10.90 -16.10
CA ASP A 85 10.92 -10.61 -16.11
C ASP A 85 11.27 -9.33 -15.33
N VAL A 86 10.54 -9.10 -14.22
CA VAL A 86 10.73 -7.96 -13.32
C VAL A 86 11.57 -8.40 -12.12
N GLU A 87 12.70 -7.72 -11.92
CA GLU A 87 13.58 -7.99 -10.78
C GLU A 87 12.93 -7.54 -9.46
N ARG A 88 13.13 -8.33 -8.40
CA ARG A 88 12.64 -7.98 -7.06
C ARG A 88 13.36 -6.72 -6.55
N ARG A 89 12.59 -5.69 -6.20
CA ARG A 89 13.08 -4.45 -5.58
C ARG A 89 13.32 -4.64 -4.09
N GLU A 90 14.29 -3.90 -3.57
CA GLU A 90 14.50 -3.75 -2.13
C GLU A 90 14.13 -2.33 -1.72
N ILE A 91 13.15 -2.18 -0.83
CA ILE A 91 12.74 -0.90 -0.24
C ILE A 91 13.20 -0.88 1.22
N SER A 92 13.98 0.14 1.57
CA SER A 92 14.47 0.29 2.95
C SER A 92 13.31 0.58 3.90
N ARG A 93 13.41 0.09 5.15
CA ARG A 93 12.42 0.37 6.18
C ARG A 93 12.29 1.85 6.51
N ASP A 94 13.37 2.61 6.38
CA ASP A 94 13.34 4.07 6.58
C ASP A 94 12.54 4.75 5.47
N ALA A 95 12.72 4.36 4.20
CA ALA A 95 11.91 4.88 3.10
C ALA A 95 10.41 4.53 3.25
N LEU A 96 10.09 3.33 3.74
CA LEU A 96 8.72 2.94 4.05
C LEU A 96 8.12 3.78 5.20
N ALA A 97 8.91 4.04 6.25
CA ALA A 97 8.52 4.90 7.37
C ALA A 97 8.27 6.35 6.93
N ASP A 98 9.15 6.91 6.11
CA ASP A 98 9.01 8.27 5.57
C ASP A 98 7.77 8.41 4.70
N ALA A 99 7.54 7.43 3.80
CA ALA A 99 6.39 7.40 2.90
C ALA A 99 5.06 7.33 3.66
N VAL A 100 4.92 6.39 4.61
CA VAL A 100 3.68 6.24 5.38
C VAL A 100 3.43 7.45 6.28
N ARG A 101 4.50 8.04 6.86
CA ARG A 101 4.39 9.26 7.66
C ARG A 101 3.86 10.42 6.83
N ALA A 102 4.47 10.70 5.69
CA ALA A 102 4.05 11.80 4.83
C ALA A 102 2.60 11.64 4.37
N ARG A 103 2.18 10.40 4.05
CA ARG A 103 0.81 10.11 3.66
C ARG A 103 -0.20 10.32 4.80
N LEU A 104 0.12 9.81 6.00
CA LEU A 104 -0.73 9.98 7.18
C LEU A 104 -0.82 11.44 7.63
N GLU A 105 0.26 12.21 7.54
CA GLU A 105 0.24 13.67 7.80
C GLU A 105 -0.72 14.40 6.84
N ALA A 106 -0.65 14.08 5.54
CA ALA A 106 -1.54 14.68 4.55
C ALA A 106 -3.01 14.31 4.80
N ASP A 107 -3.29 13.02 5.03
CA ASP A 107 -4.65 12.55 5.30
C ASP A 107 -5.21 13.09 6.63
N ALA A 108 -4.37 13.27 7.64
CA ALA A 108 -4.78 13.85 8.92
C ALA A 108 -5.17 15.32 8.78
N ALA A 109 -4.40 16.10 8.00
CA ALA A 109 -4.69 17.51 7.75
C ALA A 109 -6.04 17.73 7.02
N ASP A 110 -6.46 16.76 6.20
CA ASP A 110 -7.73 16.78 5.47
C ASP A 110 -8.91 16.20 6.26
N ALA A 111 -8.66 15.48 7.36
CA ALA A 111 -9.68 14.82 8.15
C ALA A 111 -10.27 15.74 9.22
N GLU A 112 -11.60 15.75 9.36
CA GLU A 112 -12.23 16.41 10.50
C GLU A 112 -11.93 15.64 11.80
N PRO A 113 -11.41 16.30 12.86
CA PRO A 113 -11.13 15.64 14.13
C PRO A 113 -12.33 14.89 14.70
N GLY A 114 -12.09 13.68 15.21
CA GLY A 114 -13.14 12.82 15.77
C GLY A 114 -14.15 12.24 14.77
N SER A 115 -14.03 12.52 13.47
CA SER A 115 -14.82 11.88 12.41
C SER A 115 -14.53 10.38 12.29
N GLU A 116 -15.36 9.64 11.53
CA GLU A 116 -15.09 8.22 11.24
C GLU A 116 -13.76 8.04 10.49
N ARG A 117 -13.41 8.96 9.58
CA ARG A 117 -12.10 8.96 8.91
C ARG A 117 -10.96 9.23 9.88
N ALA A 118 -11.11 10.20 10.79
CA ALA A 118 -10.08 10.47 11.78
C ALA A 118 -9.81 9.27 12.69
N ARG A 119 -10.86 8.54 13.11
CA ARG A 119 -10.71 7.31 13.91
C ARG A 119 -9.98 6.21 13.15
N SER A 120 -10.30 5.99 11.87
CA SER A 120 -9.59 4.98 11.07
C SER A 120 -8.13 5.37 10.81
N LEU A 121 -7.83 6.66 10.65
CA LEU A 121 -6.45 7.14 10.58
C LEU A 121 -5.69 6.95 11.90
N VAL A 122 -6.34 7.12 13.06
CA VAL A 122 -5.73 6.79 14.35
C VAL A 122 -5.36 5.31 14.41
N ASP A 123 -6.24 4.39 13.99
CA ASP A 123 -5.89 2.96 13.94
C ASP A 123 -4.70 2.72 13.00
N ALA A 124 -4.71 3.33 11.80
CA ALA A 124 -3.62 3.21 10.83
C ALA A 124 -2.27 3.71 11.36
N THR A 125 -2.24 4.73 12.23
CA THR A 125 -0.98 5.18 12.85
C THR A 125 -0.39 4.13 13.79
N TYR A 126 -1.22 3.39 14.54
CA TYR A 126 -0.72 2.30 15.40
C TYR A 126 -0.19 1.13 14.56
N ASP A 127 -0.89 0.78 13.48
CA ASP A 127 -0.43 -0.24 12.55
C ASP A 127 0.91 0.17 11.90
N ALA A 128 1.05 1.44 11.51
CA ALA A 128 2.28 1.97 10.93
C ALA A 128 3.47 1.94 11.90
N GLU A 129 3.28 2.30 13.17
CA GLU A 129 4.31 2.23 14.21
C GLU A 129 4.74 0.78 14.54
N ALA A 130 3.81 -0.19 14.39
CA ALA A 130 4.14 -1.61 14.53
C ALA A 130 4.89 -2.17 13.29
N TRP A 131 4.61 -1.60 12.12
CA TRP A 131 5.11 -2.06 10.83
C TRP A 131 6.50 -1.49 10.46
N ALA A 132 6.75 -0.21 10.74
CA ALA A 132 7.98 0.51 10.37
C ALA A 132 8.49 1.40 11.52
N PRO A 133 9.78 1.80 11.51
CA PRO A 133 10.37 2.65 12.57
C PRO A 133 9.95 4.12 12.42
N VAL A 134 8.66 4.39 12.62
CA VAL A 134 8.05 5.73 12.52
C VAL A 134 7.46 6.13 13.88
N ASP A 135 7.46 7.43 14.19
CA ASP A 135 6.73 8.02 15.33
C ASP A 135 5.60 8.89 14.78
N LEU A 136 4.37 8.61 15.19
CA LEU A 136 3.14 9.24 14.71
C LEU A 136 2.30 9.78 15.87
N GLY A 137 2.92 9.97 17.05
CA GLY A 137 2.24 10.54 18.22
C GLY A 137 1.66 11.94 17.97
N ASP A 138 2.37 12.76 17.21
CA ASP A 138 1.92 14.10 16.79
C ASP A 138 0.74 14.04 15.82
N VAL A 139 0.81 13.19 14.80
CA VAL A 139 -0.29 12.97 13.84
C VAL A 139 -1.56 12.47 14.55
N ARG A 140 -1.42 11.54 15.50
CA ARG A 140 -2.57 11.07 16.30
C ARG A 140 -3.22 12.18 17.11
N ALA A 141 -2.44 13.08 17.70
CA ALA A 141 -2.98 14.16 18.53
C ALA A 141 -3.85 15.13 17.71
N GLU A 142 -3.46 15.41 16.46
CA GLU A 142 -4.26 16.21 15.51
C GLU A 142 -5.62 15.56 15.22
N LEU A 143 -5.64 14.25 15.04
CA LEU A 143 -6.85 13.49 14.72
C LEU A 143 -7.85 13.38 15.89
N THR A 144 -7.36 13.41 17.14
CA THR A 144 -8.19 13.24 18.35
C THR A 144 -8.65 14.55 18.99
N ASP A 145 -8.21 15.70 18.47
CA ASP A 145 -8.50 17.03 19.05
C ASP A 145 -7.86 17.20 20.46
N ASP A 146 -6.78 16.46 20.76
CA ASP A 146 -5.97 16.58 22.00
C ASP A 146 -4.82 17.61 21.83
N ALA A 147 -5.12 18.77 21.23
CA ALA A 147 -4.16 19.87 21.06
C ALA A 147 -4.11 20.86 22.25
#